data_AF-A0A223MKV3-F1
#
_entry.id   AF-A0A223MKV3-F1
#
_cell.length_a   1.000
_cell.length_b   1.000
_cell.length_c   1.000
_cell.angle_alpha   90.00
_cell.angle_beta   90.00
_cell.angle_gamma   90.00
#
_symmetry.space_group_name_H-M   'P 1'
#
loop_
_entity.id
_entity.type
_entity.pdbx_description
1 polymer ?
#
loop_
_entity_poly.entity_id
_entity_poly.type
_entity_poly.pdbx_seq_one_letter_code
_entity_poly.pdbx_strand_id
1 'polypeptide(L)'
;MDNNSKMIIYTTEDGLVKIETTFNSETVWLSLDQMASLFQKNKSTISRHIKNIFDEGELVKDSVVANFATTANDGKTYQVDYYNLDVIISVGYRVKSKRGVQFRIWATNLIKEYMKKGFVLDDERLKELGGGGYFKELLERIRDIRASEKVFYRQVLEIYATSIDYDPTAEVSIQFFKKVQNKIHYAIHGETAAEVIYHRADAEKEFMGLTTFSGNQPTLKEAKIAKNYLNEKELKAMGQLVSGYLDFAERQAEREQVMTMEDWVKHLDNILTVTGEELLVGNGSISHTQAMKKAETEYKKYKAKTLSDVERDYLDAIKELENLK
;
A
#
# COMPACT_ATOMS: atom_id res chain seq x y z
N MET A 1 -25.28 -8.78 17.90
CA MET A 1 -24.91 -7.91 19.02
C MET A 1 -23.71 -7.10 18.59
N ASP A 2 -23.93 -5.79 18.52
CA ASP A 2 -23.16 -4.81 17.76
C ASP A 2 -21.74 -4.66 18.26
N ASN A 3 -20.77 -4.87 17.37
CA ASN A 3 -19.39 -4.50 17.60
C ASN A 3 -19.27 -3.00 17.27
N ASN A 4 -19.73 -2.15 18.20
CA ASN A 4 -19.70 -0.68 18.08
C ASN A 4 -18.25 -0.18 18.06
N SER A 5 -17.65 -0.17 16.87
CA SER A 5 -16.37 0.50 16.63
C SER A 5 -16.60 2.01 16.67
N LYS A 6 -16.13 2.66 17.72
CA LYS A 6 -16.22 4.11 17.92
C LYS A 6 -15.15 4.79 17.08
N MET A 7 -15.54 5.68 16.17
CA MET A 7 -14.61 6.54 15.44
C MET A 7 -14.62 7.94 16.04
N ILE A 8 -13.43 8.46 16.36
CA ILE A 8 -13.24 9.88 16.72
C ILE A 8 -12.86 10.60 15.44
N ILE A 9 -13.68 11.55 14.98
CA ILE A 9 -13.44 12.28 13.72
C ILE A 9 -12.31 13.31 13.89
N TYR A 10 -12.27 14.01 15.02
CA TYR A 10 -11.13 14.80 15.49
C TYR A 10 -11.35 15.18 16.96
N THR A 11 -10.28 15.23 17.75
CA THR A 11 -10.32 15.74 19.13
C THR A 11 -9.79 17.17 19.13
N THR A 12 -10.52 18.08 19.76
CA THR A 12 -10.10 19.47 19.94
C THR A 12 -9.30 19.62 21.24
N GLU A 13 -8.46 20.66 21.35
CA GLU A 13 -7.61 20.90 22.55
C GLU A 13 -8.41 21.01 23.86
N ASP A 14 -9.69 21.35 23.78
CA ASP A 14 -10.63 21.41 24.91
C ASP A 14 -11.28 20.04 25.24
N GLY A 15 -11.02 18.97 24.47
CA GLY A 15 -11.61 17.64 24.64
C GLY A 15 -13.12 17.56 24.37
N LEU A 16 -13.75 18.65 23.92
CA LEU A 16 -15.20 18.83 23.98
C LEU A 16 -15.99 18.21 22.82
N VAL A 17 -15.34 17.86 21.70
CA VAL A 17 -16.05 17.27 20.55
C VAL A 17 -15.51 15.88 20.28
N LYS A 18 -16.17 14.88 20.86
CA LYS A 18 -16.04 13.48 20.50
C LYS A 18 -17.36 13.07 19.85
N ILE A 19 -17.42 13.10 18.52
CA ILE A 19 -18.59 12.51 17.86
C ILE A 19 -18.36 11.01 17.79
N GLU A 20 -18.94 10.30 18.76
CA GLU A 20 -19.04 8.85 18.71
C GLU A 20 -20.08 8.51 17.63
N THR A 21 -19.60 8.13 16.44
CA THR A 21 -20.47 7.61 15.37
C THR A 21 -20.36 6.09 15.29
N THR A 22 -21.48 5.45 14.97
CA THR A 22 -21.56 4.02 14.69
C THR A 22 -20.96 3.73 13.33
N PHE A 23 -19.95 2.88 13.28
CA PHE A 23 -19.37 2.40 12.03
C PHE A 23 -20.32 1.40 11.37
N ASN A 24 -20.90 1.74 10.21
CA ASN A 24 -21.53 0.76 9.34
C ASN A 24 -20.51 0.36 8.27
N SER A 25 -19.58 -0.51 8.67
CA SER A 25 -18.51 -1.21 7.92
C SER A 25 -17.62 -0.48 6.89
N GLU A 26 -17.97 0.69 6.36
CA GLU A 26 -17.26 1.34 5.24
C GLU A 26 -17.14 2.86 5.36
N THR A 27 -18.10 3.58 5.99
CA THR A 27 -18.04 5.04 6.08
C THR A 27 -18.83 5.63 7.26
N VAL A 28 -18.60 6.91 7.55
CA VAL A 28 -19.30 7.69 8.59
C VAL A 28 -20.48 8.41 7.97
N TRP A 29 -21.63 8.33 8.63
CA TRP A 29 -22.86 9.02 8.22
C TRP A 29 -23.30 10.01 9.29
N LEU A 30 -23.55 11.27 8.89
CA LEU A 30 -24.09 12.30 9.78
C LEU A 30 -25.35 12.93 9.17
N SER A 31 -26.36 13.16 10.01
CA SER A 31 -27.49 14.00 9.64
C SER A 31 -27.10 15.48 9.63
N LEU A 32 -27.94 16.30 9.01
CA LEU A 32 -27.78 17.76 9.01
C LEU A 32 -27.63 18.35 10.43
N ASP A 33 -28.35 17.77 11.40
CA ASP A 33 -28.37 18.20 12.79
C ASP A 33 -27.07 17.86 13.52
N GLN A 34 -26.53 16.69 13.23
CA GLN A 34 -25.24 16.26 13.77
C GLN A 34 -24.11 17.10 13.19
N MET A 35 -24.13 17.40 11.88
CA MET A 35 -23.16 18.30 11.26
C MET A 35 -23.26 19.75 11.77
N ALA A 36 -24.47 20.24 12.01
CA ALA A 36 -24.71 21.55 12.62
C ALA A 36 -24.07 21.64 14.01
N SER A 37 -24.22 20.58 14.81
CA SER A 37 -23.61 20.47 16.14
C SER A 37 -22.08 20.36 16.04
N LEU A 38 -21.56 19.51 15.14
CA LEU A 38 -20.14 19.29 14.91
C LEU A 38 -19.40 20.59 14.59
N PHE A 39 -19.90 21.33 13.60
CA PHE A 39 -19.25 22.54 13.12
C PHE A 39 -19.72 23.80 13.85
N GLN A 40 -20.57 23.68 14.88
CA GLN A 40 -21.16 24.80 15.64
C GLN A 40 -21.76 25.87 14.71
N LYS A 41 -22.67 25.43 13.83
CA LYS A 41 -23.39 26.29 12.90
C LYS A 41 -24.85 25.92 12.79
N ASN A 42 -25.64 26.88 12.33
CA ASN A 42 -27.06 26.66 12.12
C ASN A 42 -27.28 25.67 10.97
N LYS A 43 -28.31 24.84 11.11
CA LYS A 43 -28.81 23.89 10.10
C LYS A 43 -28.90 24.51 8.70
N SER A 44 -29.44 25.74 8.60
CA SER A 44 -29.56 26.47 7.33
C SER A 44 -28.22 26.76 6.65
N THR A 45 -27.15 26.98 7.43
CA THR A 45 -25.81 27.20 6.90
C THR A 45 -25.23 25.91 6.33
N ILE A 46 -25.37 24.81 7.06
CA ILE A 46 -24.93 23.49 6.62
C ILE A 46 -25.69 23.06 5.37
N SER A 47 -27.01 23.19 5.36
CA SER A 47 -27.87 22.88 4.22
C SER A 47 -27.46 23.66 2.97
N ARG A 48 -27.15 24.96 3.11
CA ARG A 48 -26.66 25.77 1.99
C ARG A 48 -25.30 25.27 1.46
N HIS A 49 -24.37 24.88 2.34
CA HIS A 49 -23.09 24.34 1.88
C HIS A 49 -23.26 23.01 1.15
N ILE A 50 -24.11 22.12 1.65
CA ILE A 50 -24.44 20.84 0.99
C ILE A 50 -25.08 21.08 -0.38
N LYS A 51 -26.02 22.02 -0.47
CA LYS A 51 -26.62 22.39 -1.75
C LYS A 51 -25.56 22.87 -2.74
N ASN A 52 -24.68 23.78 -2.32
CA ASN A 52 -23.62 24.29 -3.18
C ASN A 52 -22.65 23.18 -3.62
N ILE A 53 -22.32 22.21 -2.76
CA ILE A 53 -21.48 21.05 -3.10
C ILE A 53 -22.05 20.29 -4.30
N PHE A 54 -23.37 20.07 -4.32
CA PHE A 54 -24.05 19.38 -5.41
C PHE A 54 -24.20 20.27 -6.65
N ASP A 55 -24.55 21.55 -6.46
CA ASP A 55 -24.71 22.51 -7.57
C ASP A 55 -23.37 22.76 -8.30
N GLU A 56 -22.24 22.72 -7.58
CA GLU A 56 -20.88 22.86 -8.12
C GLU A 56 -20.35 21.56 -8.75
N GLY A 57 -21.07 20.44 -8.60
CA GLY A 57 -20.66 19.14 -9.13
C GLY A 57 -19.46 18.51 -8.41
N GLU A 58 -19.12 18.95 -7.20
CA GLU A 58 -18.03 18.34 -6.41
C GLU A 58 -18.38 16.92 -5.99
N LEU A 59 -19.64 16.67 -5.62
CA LEU A 59 -20.15 15.35 -5.24
C LEU A 59 -21.46 15.07 -5.98
N VAL A 60 -21.74 13.80 -6.24
CA VAL A 60 -22.99 13.35 -6.86
C VAL A 60 -23.94 12.89 -5.75
N LYS A 61 -25.15 13.46 -5.71
CA LYS A 61 -26.10 13.25 -4.60
C LYS A 61 -26.44 11.78 -4.34
N ASP A 62 -26.59 10.98 -5.41
CA ASP A 62 -27.05 9.59 -5.30
C ASP A 62 -26.02 8.64 -4.68
N SER A 63 -24.74 9.02 -4.64
CA SER A 63 -23.67 8.21 -4.02
C SER A 63 -23.35 8.59 -2.57
N VAL A 64 -23.83 9.74 -2.09
CA VAL A 64 -23.39 10.31 -0.80
C VAL A 64 -24.52 10.65 0.18
N VAL A 65 -25.78 10.44 -0.23
CA VAL A 65 -26.97 10.68 0.61
C VAL A 65 -27.75 9.39 0.81
N ALA A 66 -28.04 9.05 2.07
CA ALA A 66 -28.88 7.93 2.45
C ALA A 66 -30.10 8.42 3.25
N ASN A 67 -31.27 7.86 2.97
CA ASN A 67 -32.50 8.15 3.71
C ASN A 67 -32.70 7.10 4.80
N PHE A 68 -32.71 7.53 6.05
CA PHE A 68 -33.01 6.66 7.19
C PHE A 68 -34.33 7.07 7.85
N ALA A 69 -35.19 6.07 8.06
CA ALA A 69 -36.44 6.25 8.80
C ALA A 69 -36.13 6.44 10.29
N THR A 70 -36.45 7.62 10.82
CA THR A 70 -36.31 7.93 12.26
C THR A 70 -37.69 8.13 12.87
N THR A 71 -38.02 7.34 13.88
CA THR A 71 -39.25 7.50 14.66
C THR A 71 -39.01 8.55 15.74
N ALA A 72 -39.72 9.67 15.68
CA ALA A 72 -39.63 10.73 16.67
C ALA A 72 -40.49 10.41 17.91
N ASN A 73 -40.27 11.17 19.00
CA ASN A 73 -41.00 11.02 20.27
C ASN A 73 -42.52 11.25 20.15
N ASP A 74 -43.00 11.78 19.03
CA ASP A 74 -44.41 11.96 18.69
C ASP A 74 -45.04 10.72 18.02
N GLY A 75 -44.27 9.62 17.88
CA GLY A 75 -44.70 8.37 17.26
C GLY A 75 -44.72 8.40 15.73
N LYS A 76 -44.29 9.50 15.09
CA LYS A 76 -44.24 9.64 13.63
C LYS A 76 -42.86 9.27 13.09
N THR A 77 -42.87 8.55 11.97
CA THR A 77 -41.65 8.23 11.23
C THR A 77 -41.35 9.33 10.23
N TYR A 78 -40.20 9.97 10.38
CA TYR A 78 -39.68 10.95 9.43
C TYR A 78 -38.53 10.32 8.65
N GLN A 79 -38.48 10.61 7.34
CA GLN A 79 -37.30 10.32 6.54
C GLN A 79 -36.28 11.43 6.78
N VAL A 80 -35.11 11.04 7.27
CA VAL A 80 -34.01 11.97 7.55
C VAL A 80 -32.87 11.65 6.59
N ASP A 81 -32.38 12.69 5.91
CA ASP A 81 -31.18 12.59 5.07
C ASP A 81 -29.93 12.47 5.95
N TYR A 82 -29.11 11.48 5.65
CA TYR A 82 -27.77 11.30 6.17
C TYR A 82 -26.75 11.45 5.07
N TYR A 83 -25.63 12.06 5.42
CA TYR A 83 -24.57 12.44 4.50
C TYR A 83 -23.29 11.70 4.88
N ASN A 84 -22.60 11.14 3.89
CA ASN A 84 -21.39 10.35 4.11
C ASN A 84 -20.17 11.22 4.48
N LEU A 85 -19.02 10.57 4.70
CA LEU A 85 -17.77 11.23 5.07
C LEU A 85 -17.32 12.31 4.07
N ASP A 86 -17.52 12.11 2.77
CA ASP A 86 -17.09 13.06 1.74
C ASP A 86 -17.82 14.40 1.90
N VAL A 87 -19.15 14.35 2.07
CA VAL A 87 -19.95 15.57 2.32
C VAL A 87 -19.51 16.24 3.62
N ILE A 88 -19.24 15.47 4.68
CA ILE A 88 -18.81 16.00 5.98
C ILE A 88 -17.47 16.74 5.83
N ILE A 89 -16.52 16.17 5.09
CA ILE A 89 -15.22 16.79 4.81
C ILE A 89 -15.40 18.08 4.00
N SER A 90 -16.15 18.02 2.88
CA SER A 90 -16.39 19.17 2.00
C SER A 90 -17.10 20.33 2.72
N VAL A 91 -18.05 20.02 3.61
CA VAL A 91 -18.68 21.01 4.49
C VAL A 91 -17.66 21.58 5.46
N GLY A 92 -16.85 20.75 6.12
CA GLY A 92 -15.83 21.19 7.09
C GLY A 92 -14.82 22.19 6.52
N TYR A 93 -14.44 22.02 5.25
CA TYR A 93 -13.58 22.99 4.55
C TYR A 93 -14.28 24.32 4.28
N ARG A 94 -15.59 24.33 4.03
CA ARG A 94 -16.36 25.55 3.71
C ARG A 94 -16.89 26.30 4.94
N VAL A 95 -17.06 25.63 6.08
CA VAL A 95 -17.67 26.27 7.25
C VAL A 95 -16.74 27.32 7.88
N LYS A 96 -17.26 28.54 8.01
CA LYS A 96 -16.63 29.64 8.76
C LYS A 96 -17.02 29.62 10.25
N SER A 97 -16.48 28.68 11.02
CA SER A 97 -16.63 28.58 12.48
C SER A 97 -15.30 28.30 13.16
N LYS A 98 -15.22 28.48 14.50
CA LYS A 98 -14.04 28.05 15.27
C LYS A 98 -13.75 26.56 15.06
N ARG A 99 -14.79 25.72 15.07
CA ARG A 99 -14.68 24.27 14.80
C ARG A 99 -14.24 23.97 13.36
N GLY A 100 -14.76 24.69 12.37
CA GLY A 100 -14.31 24.57 10.97
C GLY A 100 -12.85 24.99 10.77
N VAL A 101 -12.38 26.02 11.49
CA VAL A 101 -10.95 26.40 11.50
C VAL A 101 -10.10 25.27 12.10
N GLN A 102 -10.50 24.73 13.26
CA GLN A 102 -9.80 23.61 13.90
C GLN A 102 -9.75 22.37 13.01
N PHE A 103 -10.88 22.00 12.39
CA PHE A 103 -10.96 20.89 11.44
C PHE A 103 -9.97 21.07 10.28
N ARG A 104 -9.91 22.27 9.68
CA ARG A 104 -8.95 22.56 8.60
C ARG A 104 -7.50 22.51 9.06
N ILE A 105 -7.18 23.01 10.26
CA ILE A 105 -5.82 22.90 10.82
C ILE A 105 -5.43 21.44 10.98
N TRP A 106 -6.32 20.62 11.57
CA TRP A 106 -6.12 19.19 11.73
C TRP A 106 -5.91 18.49 10.38
N ALA A 107 -6.82 18.66 9.43
CA ALA A 107 -6.73 18.03 8.12
C ALA A 107 -5.46 18.47 7.35
N THR A 108 -5.10 19.75 7.45
CA THR A 108 -3.86 20.29 6.86
C THR A 108 -2.63 19.62 7.46
N ASN A 109 -2.61 19.35 8.76
CA ASN A 109 -1.48 18.67 9.41
C ASN A 109 -1.38 17.21 8.95
N LEU A 110 -2.49 16.49 8.78
CA LEU A 110 -2.49 15.14 8.21
C LEU A 110 -1.93 15.14 6.78
N ILE A 111 -2.38 16.08 5.94
CA ILE A 111 -1.88 16.21 4.57
C ILE A 111 -0.38 16.55 4.57
N LYS A 112 0.06 17.48 5.42
CA LYS A 112 1.50 17.82 5.54
C LYS A 112 2.34 16.63 5.98
N GLU A 113 1.85 15.86 6.94
CA GLU A 113 2.53 14.66 7.41
C GLU A 113 2.62 13.61 6.31
N TYR A 114 1.52 13.35 5.60
CA TYR A 114 1.50 12.47 4.44
C TYR A 114 2.49 12.93 3.36
N MET A 115 2.48 14.21 3.00
CA MET A 115 3.38 14.77 1.99
C MET A 115 4.85 14.68 2.40
N LYS A 116 5.16 14.73 3.71
CA LYS A 116 6.53 14.64 4.23
C LYS A 116 7.01 13.20 4.40
N LYS A 117 6.18 12.32 4.95
CA LYS A 117 6.56 10.95 5.38
C LYS A 117 6.09 9.86 4.41
N GLY A 118 5.07 10.14 3.60
CA GLY A 118 4.39 9.17 2.74
C GLY A 118 3.30 8.35 3.46
N PHE A 119 3.04 8.60 4.74
CA PHE A 119 2.01 7.90 5.52
C PHE A 119 1.48 8.78 6.67
N VAL A 120 0.31 8.40 7.21
CA VAL A 120 -0.33 8.99 8.40
C VAL A 120 -0.90 7.84 9.23
N LEU A 121 -0.66 7.84 10.53
CA LEU A 121 -1.11 6.80 11.46
C LEU A 121 -1.78 7.42 12.70
N ASP A 122 -2.80 6.75 13.20
CA ASP A 122 -3.43 7.06 14.49
C ASP A 122 -2.94 6.04 15.52
N ASP A 123 -1.79 6.33 16.14
CA ASP A 123 -1.07 5.40 17.01
C ASP A 123 -1.89 4.97 18.24
N GLU A 124 -2.62 5.90 18.85
CA GLU A 124 -3.45 5.62 20.02
C GLU A 124 -4.60 4.68 19.66
N ARG A 125 -5.27 4.93 18.53
CA ARG A 125 -6.32 4.03 18.04
C ARG A 125 -5.77 2.64 17.70
N LEU A 126 -4.58 2.55 17.11
CA LEU A 126 -3.94 1.28 16.79
C LEU A 126 -3.57 0.48 18.05
N LYS A 127 -3.14 1.16 19.13
CA LYS A 127 -2.87 0.54 20.44
C LYS A 127 -4.15 0.07 21.14
N GLU A 128 -5.20 0.90 21.16
CA GLU A 128 -6.43 0.61 21.91
C GLU A 128 -7.32 -0.46 21.26
N LEU A 129 -7.42 -0.48 19.93
CA LEU A 129 -8.29 -1.43 19.21
C LEU A 129 -7.67 -2.82 19.02
N GLY A 130 -6.54 -3.11 19.68
CA GLY A 130 -5.95 -4.45 19.73
C GLY A 130 -5.53 -5.00 18.38
N GLY A 131 -5.25 -4.13 17.40
CA GLY A 131 -4.78 -4.56 16.10
C GLY A 131 -5.80 -5.38 15.29
N GLY A 132 -7.05 -4.91 15.18
CA GLY A 132 -8.06 -5.48 14.28
C GLY A 132 -7.62 -5.58 12.80
N GLY A 133 -8.55 -5.88 11.88
CA GLY A 133 -8.24 -6.14 10.47
C GLY A 133 -7.29 -5.11 9.80
N TYR A 134 -7.47 -3.82 10.11
CA TYR A 134 -6.63 -2.73 9.58
C TYR A 134 -5.17 -2.74 10.06
N PHE A 135 -4.88 -3.21 11.27
CA PHE A 135 -3.50 -3.33 11.74
C PHE A 135 -2.79 -4.47 11.03
N LYS A 136 -3.49 -5.59 10.82
CA LYS A 136 -2.97 -6.70 10.00
C LYS A 136 -2.73 -6.24 8.56
N GLU A 137 -3.65 -5.49 7.97
CA GLU A 137 -3.49 -4.89 6.64
C GLU A 137 -2.28 -3.94 6.59
N LEU A 138 -2.11 -3.08 7.60
CA LEU A 138 -0.95 -2.19 7.71
C LEU A 138 0.37 -2.98 7.76
N LEU A 139 0.44 -4.04 8.57
CA LEU A 139 1.61 -4.91 8.62
C LEU A 139 1.87 -5.61 7.28
N GLU A 140 0.84 -6.04 6.57
CA GLU A 140 0.97 -6.63 5.23
C GLU A 140 1.48 -5.62 4.20
N ARG A 141 0.96 -4.38 4.20
CA ARG A 141 1.48 -3.29 3.36
C ARG A 141 2.94 -2.95 3.68
N ILE A 142 3.31 -2.86 4.96
CA ILE A 142 4.71 -2.64 5.38
C ILE A 142 5.60 -3.78 4.90
N ARG A 143 5.14 -5.04 5.01
CA ARG A 143 5.87 -6.21 4.51
C ARG A 143 6.06 -6.16 3.01
N ASP A 144 5.06 -5.79 2.21
CA ASP A 144 5.21 -5.67 0.76
C ASP A 144 6.17 -4.52 0.36
N ILE A 145 6.09 -3.38 1.07
CA ILE A 145 7.05 -2.28 0.89
C ILE A 145 8.48 -2.75 1.20
N ARG A 146 8.68 -3.48 2.31
CA ARG A 146 9.98 -4.08 2.67
C ARG A 146 10.41 -5.15 1.66
N ALA A 147 9.48 -5.95 1.15
CA ALA A 147 9.70 -6.94 0.11
C ALA A 147 9.88 -6.32 -1.28
N SER A 148 9.86 -4.99 -1.42
CA SER A 148 10.41 -4.34 -2.60
C SER A 148 11.87 -4.73 -2.71
N GLU A 149 12.19 -5.48 -3.77
CA GLU A 149 13.49 -6.09 -4.03
C GLU A 149 14.65 -5.10 -3.78
N LYS A 150 14.48 -3.84 -4.21
CA LYS A 150 15.45 -2.77 -3.99
C LYS A 150 15.62 -2.36 -2.51
N VAL A 151 14.52 -2.22 -1.77
CA VAL A 151 14.55 -1.81 -0.36
C VAL A 151 15.11 -2.94 0.49
N PHE A 152 14.67 -4.17 0.21
CA PHE A 152 15.15 -5.36 0.89
C PHE A 152 16.67 -5.49 0.82
N TYR A 153 17.22 -5.56 -0.39
CA TYR A 153 18.65 -5.76 -0.56
C TYR A 153 19.45 -4.62 0.05
N ARG A 154 18.95 -3.38 -0.06
CA ARG A 154 19.58 -2.25 0.59
C ARG A 154 19.70 -2.44 2.10
N GLN A 155 18.65 -2.90 2.79
CA GLN A 155 18.69 -3.10 4.24
C GLN A 155 19.63 -4.22 4.66
N VAL A 156 19.63 -5.35 3.93
CA VAL A 156 20.57 -6.46 4.19
C VAL A 156 22.02 -5.99 4.02
N LEU A 157 22.30 -5.21 2.96
CA LEU A 157 23.63 -4.64 2.71
C LEU A 157 24.02 -3.60 3.77
N GLU A 158 23.08 -2.77 4.24
CA GLU A 158 23.31 -1.79 5.30
C GLU A 158 23.67 -2.48 6.63
N ILE A 159 22.97 -3.56 7.01
CA ILE A 159 23.31 -4.38 8.18
C ILE A 159 24.66 -5.07 7.99
N TYR A 160 24.91 -5.66 6.82
CA TYR A 160 26.20 -6.28 6.54
C TYR A 160 27.35 -5.27 6.68
N ALA A 161 27.14 -4.01 6.28
CA ALA A 161 28.12 -2.94 6.42
C ALA A 161 28.36 -2.49 7.87
N THR A 162 27.51 -2.87 8.84
CA THR A 162 27.78 -2.62 10.27
C THR A 162 28.74 -3.64 10.89
N SER A 163 29.25 -4.59 10.09
CA SER A 163 30.27 -5.53 10.56
C SER A 163 31.52 -4.80 11.05
N ILE A 164 32.11 -5.26 12.15
CA ILE A 164 33.32 -4.64 12.70
C ILE A 164 34.52 -4.74 11.77
N ASP A 165 34.54 -5.78 10.94
CA ASP A 165 35.59 -6.12 9.98
C ASP A 165 35.17 -5.78 8.54
N TYR A 166 34.15 -4.93 8.33
CA TYR A 166 33.63 -4.63 7.00
C TYR A 166 34.71 -4.12 6.04
N ASP A 167 34.91 -4.85 4.95
CA ASP A 167 35.76 -4.46 3.83
C ASP A 167 35.03 -4.78 2.50
N PRO A 168 34.64 -3.76 1.70
CA PRO A 168 33.93 -3.98 0.44
C PRO A 168 34.77 -4.69 -0.63
N THR A 169 36.10 -4.72 -0.47
CA THR A 169 37.05 -5.36 -1.40
C THR A 169 37.42 -6.78 -0.99
N ALA A 170 37.08 -7.19 0.23
CA ALA A 170 37.30 -8.55 0.70
C ALA A 170 36.50 -9.56 -0.15
N GLU A 171 37.09 -10.74 -0.38
CA GLU A 171 36.45 -11.80 -1.16
C GLU A 171 35.09 -12.20 -0.55
N VAL A 172 34.97 -12.19 0.78
CA VAL A 172 33.71 -12.48 1.49
C VAL A 172 32.60 -11.50 1.07
N SER A 173 32.87 -10.19 1.05
CA SER A 173 31.93 -9.15 0.62
C SER A 173 31.54 -9.31 -0.84
N ILE A 174 32.53 -9.53 -1.72
CA ILE A 174 32.30 -9.72 -3.16
C ILE A 174 31.41 -10.95 -3.39
N GLN A 175 31.68 -12.05 -2.71
CA GLN A 175 30.89 -13.28 -2.81
C GLN A 175 29.48 -13.09 -2.21
N PHE A 176 29.37 -12.42 -1.07
CA PHE A 176 28.10 -12.12 -0.42
C PHE A 176 27.21 -11.28 -1.34
N PHE A 177 27.70 -10.17 -1.88
CA PHE A 177 26.94 -9.31 -2.79
C PHE A 177 26.50 -10.01 -4.08
N LYS A 178 27.33 -10.94 -4.59
CA LYS A 178 26.98 -11.74 -5.77
C LYS A 178 25.92 -12.81 -5.47
N LYS A 179 25.92 -13.38 -4.26
CA LYS A 179 25.12 -14.56 -3.92
C LYS A 179 23.85 -14.26 -3.15
N VAL A 180 23.80 -13.17 -2.38
CA VAL A 180 22.66 -12.86 -1.49
C VAL A 180 21.33 -12.85 -2.24
N GLN A 181 21.26 -12.20 -3.41
CA GLN A 181 20.06 -12.16 -4.23
C GLN A 181 19.66 -13.55 -4.70
N ASN A 182 20.60 -14.30 -5.28
CA ASN A 182 20.34 -15.63 -5.82
C ASN A 182 19.96 -16.65 -4.74
N LYS A 183 20.59 -16.61 -3.55
CA LYS A 183 20.24 -17.48 -2.42
C LYS A 183 18.80 -17.27 -1.97
N ILE A 184 18.35 -16.01 -1.91
CA ILE A 184 17.01 -15.69 -1.44
C ILE A 184 15.95 -16.07 -2.47
N HIS A 185 16.16 -15.72 -3.73
CA HIS A 185 15.29 -16.17 -4.82
C HIS A 185 15.17 -17.70 -4.86
N TYR A 186 16.31 -18.40 -4.80
CA TYR A 186 16.33 -19.85 -4.84
C TYR A 186 15.61 -20.47 -3.64
N ALA A 187 15.81 -19.93 -2.44
CA ALA A 187 15.12 -20.41 -1.25
C ALA A 187 13.60 -20.26 -1.35
N ILE A 188 13.08 -19.22 -1.99
CA ILE A 188 11.62 -18.98 -2.01
C ILE A 188 10.91 -19.81 -3.10
N HIS A 189 11.54 -19.98 -4.25
CA HIS A 189 10.87 -20.51 -5.43
C HIS A 189 11.77 -21.41 -6.32
N GLY A 190 12.90 -21.89 -5.78
CA GLY A 190 13.77 -22.89 -6.44
C GLY A 190 14.55 -22.38 -7.65
N GLU A 191 14.55 -21.07 -7.90
CA GLU A 191 15.17 -20.45 -9.08
C GLU A 191 15.96 -19.22 -8.65
N THR A 192 17.07 -18.91 -9.31
CA THR A 192 17.74 -17.61 -9.20
C THR A 192 16.92 -16.50 -9.86
N ALA A 193 17.21 -15.24 -9.56
CA ALA A 193 16.52 -14.10 -10.18
C ALA A 193 16.56 -14.13 -11.72
N ALA A 194 17.69 -14.57 -12.29
CA ALA A 194 17.86 -14.69 -13.73
C ALA A 194 17.01 -15.84 -14.32
N GLU A 195 16.91 -16.97 -13.61
CA GLU A 195 16.09 -18.12 -14.03
C GLU A 195 14.60 -17.77 -14.00
N VAL A 196 14.13 -17.08 -12.96
CA VAL A 196 12.74 -16.59 -12.87
C VAL A 196 12.38 -15.76 -14.08
N ILE A 197 13.19 -14.74 -14.41
CA ILE A 197 12.94 -13.89 -15.57
C ILE A 197 12.95 -14.73 -16.85
N TYR A 198 13.93 -15.61 -17.00
CA TYR A 198 14.10 -16.40 -18.22
C TYR A 198 12.95 -17.39 -18.46
N HIS A 199 12.47 -18.06 -17.41
CA HIS A 199 11.40 -19.05 -17.49
C HIS A 199 10.00 -18.45 -17.46
N ARG A 200 9.79 -17.33 -16.75
CA ARG A 200 8.45 -16.75 -16.56
C ARG A 200 8.10 -15.65 -17.56
N ALA A 201 9.08 -14.96 -18.16
CA ALA A 201 8.82 -13.97 -19.20
C ALA A 201 8.32 -14.64 -20.49
N ASP A 202 7.08 -14.36 -20.85
CA ASP A 202 6.40 -15.00 -21.98
C ASP A 202 5.38 -14.06 -22.62
N ALA A 203 5.63 -13.63 -23.86
CA ALA A 203 4.77 -12.70 -24.57
C ALA A 203 3.35 -13.23 -24.87
N GLU A 204 3.12 -14.54 -24.78
CA GLU A 204 1.80 -15.15 -25.01
C GLU A 204 0.90 -15.07 -23.76
N LYS A 205 1.48 -14.80 -22.58
CA LYS A 205 0.72 -14.64 -21.34
C LYS A 205 0.21 -13.22 -21.19
N GLU A 206 -0.87 -13.08 -20.43
CA GLU A 206 -1.36 -11.78 -20.01
C GLU A 206 -0.23 -11.00 -19.30
N PHE A 207 -0.05 -9.74 -19.69
CA PHE A 207 1.03 -8.87 -19.22
C PHE A 207 2.43 -9.51 -19.23
N MET A 208 2.70 -10.41 -20.19
CA MET A 208 3.94 -11.17 -20.30
C MET A 208 4.26 -12.12 -19.14
N GLY A 209 3.27 -12.44 -18.32
CA GLY A 209 3.44 -13.21 -17.08
C GLY A 209 3.86 -12.35 -15.88
N LEU A 210 3.88 -11.02 -16.00
CA LEU A 210 4.07 -10.15 -14.84
C LEU A 210 2.81 -10.17 -13.96
N THR A 211 3.01 -10.28 -12.66
CA THR A 211 1.98 -10.20 -11.62
C THR A 211 1.87 -8.80 -11.03
N THR A 212 2.96 -8.02 -11.08
CA THR A 212 3.03 -6.67 -10.51
C THR A 212 3.72 -5.71 -11.48
N PHE A 213 3.04 -4.62 -11.85
CA PHE A 213 3.57 -3.51 -12.64
C PHE A 213 2.74 -2.25 -12.42
N SER A 214 3.28 -1.10 -12.82
CA SER A 214 2.64 0.20 -12.66
C SER A 214 1.87 0.60 -13.91
N GLY A 215 0.66 1.15 -13.74
CA GLY A 215 -0.18 1.59 -14.85
C GLY A 215 -0.91 0.44 -15.56
N ASN A 216 -1.38 0.69 -16.78
CA ASN A 216 -2.24 -0.25 -17.52
C ASN A 216 -1.46 -1.35 -18.27
N GLN A 217 -0.16 -1.14 -18.49
CA GLN A 217 0.68 -1.97 -19.36
C GLN A 217 2.09 -2.07 -18.80
N PRO A 218 2.71 -3.27 -18.80
CA PRO A 218 4.07 -3.43 -18.29
C PRO A 218 5.11 -2.67 -19.13
N THR A 219 6.13 -2.18 -18.46
CA THR A 219 7.29 -1.53 -19.10
C THR A 219 8.45 -2.51 -19.28
N LEU A 220 9.37 -2.20 -20.20
CA LEU A 220 10.58 -3.01 -20.38
C LEU A 220 11.43 -3.05 -19.09
N LYS A 221 11.42 -1.96 -18.33
CA LYS A 221 12.13 -1.87 -17.05
C LYS A 221 11.55 -2.86 -16.05
N GLU A 222 10.23 -2.98 -15.98
CA GLU A 222 9.53 -3.92 -15.11
C GLU A 222 9.72 -5.37 -15.56
N ALA A 223 9.75 -5.64 -16.87
CA ALA A 223 10.00 -6.97 -17.41
C ALA A 223 11.40 -7.53 -17.08
N LYS A 224 12.33 -6.67 -16.65
CA LYS A 224 13.69 -7.04 -16.23
C LYS A 224 13.84 -7.27 -14.72
N ILE A 225 12.77 -7.13 -13.95
CA ILE A 225 12.79 -7.27 -12.48
C ILE A 225 12.17 -8.62 -12.12
N ALA A 226 12.91 -9.47 -11.42
CA ALA A 226 12.47 -10.83 -11.07
C ALA A 226 11.25 -10.82 -10.15
N LYS A 227 11.20 -9.89 -9.17
CA LYS A 227 10.04 -9.71 -8.27
C LYS A 227 8.71 -9.63 -9.01
N ASN A 228 8.68 -8.97 -10.17
CA ASN A 228 7.44 -8.71 -10.90
C ASN A 228 6.81 -9.95 -11.54
N TYR A 229 7.49 -11.10 -11.50
CA TYR A 229 6.97 -12.40 -11.95
C TYR A 229 6.61 -13.33 -10.77
N LEU A 230 6.72 -12.84 -9.53
CA LEU A 230 6.43 -13.61 -8.33
C LEU A 230 4.95 -13.50 -7.96
N ASN A 231 4.36 -14.62 -7.54
CA ASN A 231 2.99 -14.64 -7.04
C ASN A 231 2.91 -14.12 -5.60
N GLU A 232 1.70 -13.88 -5.10
CA GLU A 232 1.47 -13.33 -3.76
C GLU A 232 2.10 -14.18 -2.63
N LYS A 233 2.10 -15.52 -2.77
CA LYS A 233 2.71 -16.41 -1.77
C LYS A 233 4.22 -16.28 -1.75
N GLU A 234 4.85 -16.23 -2.92
CA GLU A 234 6.31 -16.04 -3.07
C GLU A 234 6.73 -14.66 -2.53
N LEU A 235 6.00 -13.61 -2.87
CA LEU A 235 6.25 -12.26 -2.34
C LEU A 235 6.12 -12.19 -0.83
N LYS A 236 5.11 -12.86 -0.27
CA LYS A 236 4.91 -12.95 1.18
C LYS A 236 6.04 -13.71 1.87
N ALA A 237 6.46 -14.86 1.33
CA ALA A 237 7.58 -15.63 1.84
C ALA A 237 8.87 -14.80 1.81
N MET A 238 9.12 -14.09 0.70
CA MET A 238 10.23 -13.13 0.60
C MET A 238 10.21 -12.10 1.72
N GLY A 239 9.06 -11.43 1.92
CA GLY A 239 8.87 -10.44 2.98
C GLY A 239 9.07 -10.99 4.40
N GLN A 240 8.72 -12.26 4.64
CA GLN A 240 8.94 -12.93 5.92
C GLN A 240 10.43 -13.20 6.19
N LEU A 241 11.17 -13.68 5.19
CA LEU A 241 12.62 -13.87 5.28
C LEU A 241 13.35 -12.55 5.56
N VAL A 242 12.94 -11.47 4.87
CA VAL A 242 13.45 -10.12 5.14
C VAL A 242 13.26 -9.75 6.61
N SER A 243 12.04 -9.90 7.10
CA SER A 243 11.68 -9.47 8.45
C SER A 243 12.48 -10.26 9.49
N GLY A 244 12.62 -11.58 9.31
CA GLY A 244 13.46 -12.40 10.18
C GLY A 244 14.92 -11.97 10.24
N TYR A 245 15.51 -11.57 9.10
CA TYR A 245 16.88 -11.07 9.06
C TYR A 245 17.03 -9.73 9.80
N LEU A 246 16.08 -8.81 9.63
CA LEU A 246 16.08 -7.52 10.32
C LEU A 246 15.89 -7.68 11.83
N ASP A 247 14.92 -8.49 12.25
CA ASP A 247 14.60 -8.71 13.67
C ASP A 247 15.80 -9.33 14.40
N PHE A 248 16.54 -10.24 13.74
CA PHE A 248 17.78 -10.77 14.29
C PHE A 248 18.85 -9.69 14.43
N ALA A 249 19.06 -8.88 13.39
CA ALA A 249 20.06 -7.83 13.41
C ALA A 249 19.81 -6.81 14.51
N GLU A 250 18.56 -6.38 14.67
CA GLU A 250 18.11 -5.51 15.76
C GLU A 250 18.39 -6.14 17.12
N ARG A 251 18.10 -7.45 17.28
CA ARG A 251 18.36 -8.15 18.54
C ARG A 251 19.84 -8.31 18.86
N GLN A 252 20.72 -8.44 17.87
CA GLN A 252 22.17 -8.43 18.11
C GLN A 252 22.66 -7.06 18.55
N ALA A 253 22.15 -6.00 17.92
CA ALA A 253 22.44 -4.63 18.32
C ALA A 253 21.97 -4.32 19.75
N GLU A 254 20.75 -4.72 20.12
CA GLU A 254 20.22 -4.57 21.50
C GLU A 254 21.06 -5.31 22.54
N ARG A 255 21.66 -6.44 22.17
CA ARG A 255 22.52 -7.25 23.05
C ARG A 255 23.97 -6.79 23.06
N GLU A 256 24.30 -5.73 22.33
CA GLU A 256 25.67 -5.24 22.14
C GLU A 256 26.62 -6.34 21.64
N GLN A 257 26.10 -7.30 20.86
CA GLN A 257 26.90 -8.35 20.26
C GLN A 257 27.57 -7.82 19.00
N VAL A 258 28.90 -7.86 19.00
CA VAL A 258 29.71 -7.51 17.84
C VAL A 258 29.57 -8.59 16.79
N MET A 259 29.29 -8.18 15.56
CA MET A 259 29.09 -9.07 14.42
C MET A 259 30.19 -8.87 13.38
N THR A 260 30.69 -9.96 12.82
CA THR A 260 31.61 -9.95 11.68
C THR A 260 30.86 -10.18 10.36
N MET A 261 31.53 -9.90 9.24
CA MET A 261 31.01 -10.20 7.90
C MET A 261 30.60 -11.67 7.75
N GLU A 262 31.40 -12.57 8.31
CA GLU A 262 31.16 -14.02 8.26
C GLU A 262 29.93 -14.42 9.11
N ASP A 263 29.72 -13.76 10.25
CA ASP A 263 28.56 -14.04 11.11
C ASP A 263 27.25 -13.68 10.41
N TRP A 264 27.21 -12.57 9.67
CA TRP A 264 26.04 -12.17 8.89
C TRP A 264 25.76 -13.13 7.72
N VAL A 265 26.79 -13.63 7.06
CA VAL A 265 26.65 -14.64 5.99
C VAL A 265 26.06 -15.92 6.56
N LYS A 266 26.64 -16.42 7.67
CA LYS A 266 26.14 -17.62 8.36
C LYS A 266 24.71 -17.44 8.84
N HIS A 267 24.37 -16.26 9.35
CA HIS A 267 23.03 -16.00 9.85
C HIS A 267 22.00 -16.05 8.72
N LEU A 268 22.30 -15.45 7.57
CA LEU A 268 21.44 -15.56 6.38
C LEU A 268 21.23 -17.03 6.00
N ASP A 269 22.31 -17.81 5.90
CA ASP A 269 22.24 -19.23 5.55
C ASP A 269 21.42 -20.04 6.56
N ASN A 270 21.54 -19.72 7.86
CA ASN A 270 20.75 -20.33 8.92
C ASN A 270 19.26 -20.01 8.80
N ILE A 271 18.88 -18.75 8.52
CA ILE A 271 17.46 -18.39 8.32
C ILE A 271 16.88 -19.23 7.19
N LEU A 272 17.56 -19.28 6.04
CA LEU A 272 17.07 -20.00 4.86
C LEU A 272 16.94 -21.52 5.14
N THR A 273 17.89 -22.09 5.88
CA THR A 273 17.87 -23.53 6.21
C THR A 273 16.79 -23.87 7.23
N VAL A 274 16.62 -23.05 8.28
CA VAL A 274 15.64 -23.29 9.36
C VAL A 274 14.20 -23.15 8.88
N THR A 275 13.95 -22.34 7.85
CA THR A 275 12.63 -22.24 7.22
C THR A 275 12.28 -23.44 6.33
N GLY A 276 13.19 -24.41 6.18
CA GLY A 276 12.98 -25.63 5.39
C GLY A 276 13.27 -25.47 3.90
N GLU A 277 13.91 -24.36 3.50
CA GLU A 277 14.20 -24.07 2.11
C GLU A 277 15.54 -24.66 1.68
N GLU A 278 15.64 -25.07 0.41
CA GLU A 278 16.89 -25.56 -0.16
C GLU A 278 17.87 -24.40 -0.40
N LEU A 279 19.11 -24.55 0.06
CA LEU A 279 20.17 -23.59 -0.24
C LEU A 279 20.66 -23.79 -1.68
N LEU A 280 20.84 -22.67 -2.39
CA LEU A 280 21.44 -22.68 -3.73
C LEU A 280 22.83 -23.30 -3.71
N VAL A 281 23.00 -24.43 -4.41
CA VAL A 281 24.31 -25.05 -4.66
C VAL A 281 24.86 -24.53 -6.00
N GLY A 282 25.90 -23.70 -5.95
CA GLY A 282 26.52 -23.10 -7.14
C GLY A 282 25.94 -21.73 -7.51
N ASN A 283 25.79 -21.45 -8.82
CA ASN A 283 25.44 -20.12 -9.34
C ASN A 283 24.13 -20.10 -10.16
N GLY A 284 23.38 -21.19 -10.19
CA GLY A 284 22.24 -21.39 -11.11
C GLY A 284 22.68 -21.77 -12.53
N SER A 285 21.70 -22.01 -13.39
CA SER A 285 21.88 -22.49 -14.77
C SER A 285 21.80 -21.39 -15.83
N ILE A 286 21.15 -20.26 -15.52
CA ILE A 286 20.94 -19.14 -16.45
C ILE A 286 21.74 -17.91 -16.03
N SER A 287 22.47 -17.32 -16.98
CA SER A 287 23.19 -16.07 -16.75
C SER A 287 22.27 -14.84 -16.82
N HIS A 288 22.67 -13.78 -16.11
CA HIS A 288 21.97 -12.49 -16.13
C HIS A 288 21.81 -11.94 -17.57
N THR A 289 22.82 -12.06 -18.43
CA THR A 289 22.74 -11.59 -19.83
C THR A 289 21.72 -12.36 -20.65
N GLN A 290 21.60 -13.67 -20.44
CA GLN A 290 20.57 -14.49 -21.09
C GLN A 290 19.16 -14.08 -20.64
N ALA A 291 18.95 -13.89 -19.33
CA ALA A 291 17.68 -13.45 -18.77
C ALA A 291 17.25 -12.08 -19.31
N MET A 292 18.16 -11.10 -19.34
CA MET A 292 17.86 -9.76 -19.86
C MET A 292 17.50 -9.78 -21.35
N LYS A 293 18.22 -10.57 -22.15
CA LYS A 293 17.94 -10.72 -23.58
C LYS A 293 16.59 -11.40 -23.82
N LYS A 294 16.24 -12.40 -23.01
CA LYS A 294 14.93 -13.06 -23.05
C LYS A 294 13.81 -12.07 -22.74
N ALA A 295 13.91 -11.33 -21.63
CA ALA A 295 12.94 -10.30 -21.25
C ALA A 295 12.75 -9.24 -22.36
N GLU A 296 13.83 -8.74 -22.95
CA GLU A 296 13.76 -7.79 -24.07
C GLU A 296 13.08 -8.36 -25.32
N THR A 297 13.36 -9.63 -25.63
CA THR A 297 12.80 -10.30 -26.81
C THR A 297 11.31 -10.53 -26.64
N GLU A 298 10.89 -11.04 -25.48
CA GLU A 298 9.47 -11.24 -25.17
C GLU A 298 8.74 -9.89 -25.07
N TYR A 299 9.38 -8.85 -24.53
CA TYR A 299 8.78 -7.52 -24.47
C TYR A 299 8.46 -6.94 -25.85
N LYS A 300 9.40 -7.10 -26.79
CA LYS A 300 9.20 -6.68 -28.17
C LYS A 300 8.04 -7.43 -28.84
N LYS A 301 7.94 -8.75 -28.62
CA LYS A 301 6.82 -9.57 -29.13
C LYS A 301 5.49 -9.12 -28.53
N TYR A 302 5.45 -8.90 -27.22
CA TYR A 302 4.25 -8.46 -26.52
C TYR A 302 3.78 -7.08 -27.01
N LYS A 303 4.70 -6.11 -27.12
CA LYS A 303 4.37 -4.77 -27.65
C LYS A 303 3.92 -4.79 -29.11
N ALA A 304 4.40 -5.73 -29.91
CA ALA A 304 3.93 -5.89 -31.29
C ALA A 304 2.50 -6.46 -31.37
N LYS A 305 2.02 -7.15 -30.32
CA LYS A 305 0.68 -7.75 -30.25
C LYS A 305 -0.33 -6.87 -29.52
N THR A 306 0.12 -6.13 -28.53
CA THR A 306 -0.73 -5.32 -27.66
C THR A 306 -0.81 -3.89 -28.19
N LEU A 307 -2.00 -3.48 -28.65
CA LEU A 307 -2.30 -2.09 -29.00
C LEU A 307 -2.10 -1.19 -27.78
N SER A 308 -1.49 -0.03 -28.00
CA SER A 308 -1.40 1.00 -26.96
C SER A 308 -2.77 1.55 -26.60
N ASP A 309 -2.91 2.13 -25.40
CA ASP A 309 -4.14 2.79 -24.96
C ASP A 309 -4.60 3.85 -25.98
N VAL A 310 -3.66 4.59 -26.58
CA VAL A 310 -3.94 5.59 -27.63
C VAL A 310 -4.48 4.96 -28.91
N GLU A 311 -3.92 3.84 -29.34
CA GLU A 311 -4.42 3.13 -30.53
C GLU A 311 -5.78 2.50 -30.26
N ARG A 312 -6.03 2.07 -29.03
CA ARG A 312 -7.33 1.56 -28.59
C ARG A 312 -8.39 2.67 -28.58
N ASP A 313 -8.07 3.81 -27.98
CA ASP A 313 -8.93 5.00 -27.97
C ASP A 313 -9.22 5.50 -29.39
N TYR A 314 -8.21 5.47 -30.28
CA TYR A 314 -8.39 5.81 -31.70
C TYR A 314 -9.32 4.84 -32.43
N LEU A 315 -9.18 3.53 -32.21
CA LEU A 315 -10.05 2.51 -32.80
C LEU A 315 -11.49 2.59 -32.27
N ASP A 316 -11.65 2.86 -30.97
CA ASP A 316 -12.97 3.03 -30.36
C ASP A 316 -13.65 4.32 -30.86
N ALA A 317 -12.91 5.42 -31.02
CA ALA A 317 -13.41 6.63 -31.65
C ALA A 317 -13.85 6.43 -33.11
N ILE A 318 -13.12 5.61 -33.88
CA ILE A 318 -13.54 5.24 -35.25
C ILE A 318 -14.84 4.44 -35.24
N LYS A 319 -14.98 3.46 -34.34
CA LYS A 319 -16.21 2.66 -34.23
C LYS A 319 -17.43 3.51 -33.84
N GLU A 320 -17.26 4.47 -32.93
CA GLU A 320 -18.33 5.41 -32.60
C GLU A 320 -18.73 6.27 -33.80
N LEU A 321 -17.77 6.74 -34.60
CA LEU A 321 -18.04 7.49 -35.83
C LEU A 321 -18.71 6.64 -36.92
N GLU A 322 -18.43 5.34 -36.99
CA GLU A 322 -19.10 4.41 -37.92
C GLU A 322 -20.54 4.08 -37.48
N ASN A 323 -20.81 4.01 -36.17
CA ASN A 323 -22.16 3.80 -35.62
C ASN A 323 -23.06 5.05 -35.68
N LEU A 324 -22.50 6.22 -35.97
CA LEU A 324 -23.20 7.49 -36.15
C LEU A 324 -23.66 7.74 -37.61
N LYS A 325 -23.41 6.80 -38.53
CA LYS A 325 -23.92 6.81 -39.92
C LYS A 325 -25.15 5.93 -40.09
#